data_AF-A0A9D3N7V7-F1
#
_entry.id   AF-A0A9D3N7V7-F1
#
_cell.length_a   1.000
_cell.length_b   1.000
_cell.length_c   1.000
_cell.angle_alpha   90.00
_cell.angle_beta   90.00
_cell.angle_gamma   90.00
#
_symmetry.space_group_name_H-M   'P 1'
#
loop_
_entity.id
_entity.type
_entity.pdbx_description
1 polymer ?
#
loop_
_entity_poly.entity_id
_entity_poly.type
_entity_poly.pdbx_seq_one_letter_code
_entity_poly.pdbx_strand_id
1 'polypeptide(L)'
;MSFLCCCLQSQASEEERQPIFGEAQSARISHLPPEGFENRSGRIIARHVGVSDLDQRFTEFAEMFNKQQENYECMREKLNTLMHHYLCVPDSSLSECLQQMKVEHYNHQIILQLKGYDFSLAVTPGDSVPDKLKQTQENIKELCQAAKAIVSLGPKLEEMINWLLKSEQSLTEKVNAEAKTHQESTRLGGNLRENLREASRAKELSPRYREEAIKLYNEVAMLSGVKP
;
A
#
# COMPACT_ATOMS: atom_id res chain seq x y z
N MET A 1 -88.84 6.58 -3.09
CA MET A 1 -88.73 7.06 -1.70
C MET A 1 -87.49 7.93 -1.61
N SER A 2 -87.69 9.23 -1.32
CA SER A 2 -86.66 10.28 -1.10
C SER A 2 -85.65 9.87 -0.02
N PHE A 3 -84.36 9.91 -0.31
CA PHE A 3 -83.37 11.00 -0.04
C PHE A 3 -82.88 11.12 1.43
N LEU A 4 -81.55 11.19 1.53
CA LEU A 4 -80.71 12.00 2.43
C LEU A 4 -80.47 11.56 3.89
N CYS A 5 -79.29 10.97 4.12
CA CYS A 5 -78.13 11.58 4.80
C CYS A 5 -78.39 12.55 5.98
N CYS A 6 -77.82 12.26 7.16
CA CYS A 6 -77.23 13.24 8.08
C CYS A 6 -76.32 12.61 9.14
N CYS A 7 -75.27 13.35 9.49
CA CYS A 7 -74.17 13.05 10.40
C CYS A 7 -74.54 13.27 11.89
N LEU A 8 -73.73 12.73 12.83
CA LEU A 8 -73.01 13.44 13.92
C LEU A 8 -72.81 12.61 15.23
N GLN A 9 -71.51 12.41 15.53
CA GLN A 9 -70.79 12.59 16.82
C GLN A 9 -71.06 11.75 18.10
N SER A 10 -69.91 11.31 18.63
CA SER A 10 -69.48 11.20 20.03
C SER A 10 -69.77 9.89 20.78
N GLN A 11 -68.72 9.12 21.05
CA GLN A 11 -68.16 9.03 22.41
C GLN A 11 -66.83 8.26 22.41
N ALA A 12 -65.87 8.78 23.16
CA ALA A 12 -64.64 8.11 23.50
C ALA A 12 -64.94 6.95 24.47
N SER A 13 -64.37 5.77 24.20
CA SER A 13 -64.05 4.80 25.23
C SER A 13 -62.70 4.17 24.87
N GLU A 14 -61.74 4.40 25.76
CA GLU A 14 -60.46 3.72 25.78
C GLU A 14 -60.69 2.22 25.99
N GLU A 15 -60.30 1.40 25.03
CA GLU A 15 -59.95 0.00 25.27
C GLU A 15 -59.03 -0.48 24.14
N GLU A 16 -57.79 -0.72 24.57
CA GLU A 16 -56.65 -1.39 23.95
C GLU A 16 -56.82 -1.98 22.54
N ARG A 17 -56.16 -1.35 21.56
CA ARG A 17 -55.61 -2.06 20.40
C ARG A 17 -54.10 -1.91 20.39
N GLN A 18 -53.41 -3.01 20.69
CA GLN A 18 -51.97 -3.17 20.55
C GLN A 18 -51.53 -2.83 19.11
N PRO A 19 -50.48 -2.02 18.91
CA PRO A 19 -49.83 -1.91 17.62
C PRO A 19 -48.98 -3.17 17.38
N ILE A 20 -49.26 -3.86 16.28
CA ILE A 20 -48.41 -4.94 15.75
C ILE A 20 -47.06 -4.31 15.40
N PHE A 21 -46.08 -4.53 16.25
CA PHE A 21 -44.68 -4.21 15.98
C PHE A 21 -44.24 -4.92 14.69
N GLY A 22 -43.91 -4.10 13.70
CA GLY A 22 -42.96 -4.43 12.64
C GLY A 22 -42.08 -3.21 12.48
N GLU A 23 -41.03 -3.11 13.29
CA GLU A 23 -40.02 -2.07 13.18
C GLU A 23 -39.41 -2.11 11.77
N ALA A 24 -39.73 -1.13 10.93
CA ALA A 24 -38.91 -0.83 9.77
C ALA A 24 -37.59 -0.24 10.30
N GLN A 25 -36.60 -1.11 10.53
CA GLN A 25 -35.23 -0.69 10.80
C GLN A 25 -34.75 0.12 9.59
N SER A 26 -34.80 1.44 9.75
CA SER A 26 -34.19 2.42 8.88
C SER A 26 -32.69 2.09 8.78
N ALA A 27 -32.27 1.50 7.67
CA ALA A 27 -30.88 1.35 7.27
C ALA A 27 -30.28 2.73 6.90
N ARG A 28 -30.25 3.66 7.86
CA ARG A 28 -29.39 4.84 7.79
C ARG A 28 -28.02 4.39 8.29
N ILE A 29 -27.19 3.96 7.35
CA ILE A 29 -25.75 3.91 7.56
C ILE A 29 -25.31 5.36 7.79
N SER A 30 -25.17 5.73 9.04
CA SER A 30 -24.46 6.95 9.43
C SER A 30 -23.01 6.77 8.99
N HIS A 31 -22.64 7.38 7.86
CA HIS A 31 -21.24 7.54 7.49
C HIS A 31 -20.58 8.48 8.50
N LEU A 32 -20.05 7.91 9.58
CA LEU A 32 -18.99 8.55 10.34
C LEU A 32 -17.81 8.81 9.38
N PRO A 33 -17.22 10.01 9.37
CA PRO A 33 -15.99 10.23 8.64
C PRO A 33 -14.92 9.32 9.27
N PRO A 34 -14.09 8.61 8.49
CA PRO A 34 -12.99 7.88 9.09
C PRO A 34 -11.95 8.92 9.54
N GLU A 35 -12.00 9.25 10.83
CA GLU A 35 -10.82 9.68 11.57
C GLU A 35 -9.82 8.52 11.56
N GLY A 36 -8.55 8.84 11.24
CA GLY A 36 -7.44 7.89 11.34
C GLY A 36 -6.58 7.87 10.07
N PHE A 37 -5.53 8.69 10.06
CA PHE A 37 -4.38 8.59 9.15
C PHE A 37 -3.47 7.39 9.48
N GLU A 38 -4.05 6.28 9.92
CA GLU A 38 -3.35 5.07 10.31
C GLU A 38 -4.05 3.89 9.62
N ASN A 39 -3.33 3.13 8.80
CA ASN A 39 -3.78 1.93 8.07
C ASN A 39 -4.58 2.08 6.75
N ARG A 40 -4.15 2.92 5.80
CA ARG A 40 -4.29 2.53 4.38
C ARG A 40 -3.00 1.86 3.88
N SER A 41 -2.71 0.67 4.43
CA SER A 41 -1.94 -0.35 3.71
C SER A 41 -2.85 -0.88 2.62
N GLY A 42 -2.87 -0.18 1.48
CA GLY A 42 -3.84 -0.42 0.44
C GLY A 42 -3.20 -0.25 -0.91
N ARG A 43 -3.33 -1.28 -1.75
CA ARG A 43 -3.09 -1.14 -3.18
C ARG A 43 -3.97 -0.02 -3.73
N ILE A 44 -3.41 0.77 -4.64
CA ILE A 44 -4.15 1.77 -5.40
C ILE A 44 -4.98 1.05 -6.45
N ILE A 45 -6.26 1.40 -6.54
CA ILE A 45 -7.16 1.00 -7.62
C ILE A 45 -7.53 2.27 -8.38
N ALA A 46 -7.06 2.38 -9.63
CA ALA A 46 -7.36 3.51 -10.48
C ALA A 46 -8.86 3.55 -10.81
N ARG A 47 -9.50 4.70 -10.61
CA ARG A 47 -10.89 4.94 -11.00
C ARG A 47 -10.96 5.57 -12.38
N HIS A 48 -11.94 5.15 -13.17
CA HIS A 48 -12.14 5.66 -14.52
C HIS A 48 -12.68 7.10 -14.52
N VAL A 49 -11.98 8.01 -15.18
CA VAL A 49 -12.28 9.45 -15.30
C VAL A 49 -12.85 9.84 -16.66
N GLY A 50 -13.01 8.90 -17.60
CA GLY A 50 -13.76 9.13 -18.85
C GLY A 50 -12.88 9.54 -20.03
N VAL A 51 -11.65 9.94 -19.77
CA VAL A 51 -10.68 10.36 -20.79
C VAL A 51 -9.63 9.27 -20.93
N SER A 52 -9.63 8.57 -22.07
CA SER A 52 -8.84 7.34 -22.26
C SER A 52 -7.35 7.49 -21.92
N ASP A 53 -6.71 8.59 -22.35
CA ASP A 53 -5.31 8.86 -22.04
C ASP A 53 -5.06 9.07 -20.53
N LEU A 54 -6.03 9.64 -19.81
CA LEU A 54 -5.93 9.82 -18.36
C LEU A 54 -6.20 8.51 -17.63
N ASP A 55 -7.15 7.71 -18.09
CA ASP A 55 -7.46 6.40 -17.54
C ASP A 55 -6.25 5.47 -17.62
N GLN A 56 -5.55 5.47 -18.75
CA GLN A 56 -4.29 4.75 -18.92
C GLN A 56 -3.22 5.24 -17.95
N ARG A 57 -3.02 6.56 -17.84
CA ARG A 57 -2.02 7.15 -16.93
C ARG A 57 -2.28 6.82 -15.46
N PHE A 58 -3.54 6.87 -15.02
CA PHE A 58 -3.89 6.47 -13.66
C PHE A 58 -3.68 4.98 -13.41
N THR A 59 -3.95 4.13 -14.41
CA THR A 59 -3.69 2.69 -14.34
C THR A 59 -2.20 2.41 -14.21
N GLU A 60 -1.36 3.00 -15.09
CA GLU A 60 0.10 2.86 -15.02
C GLU A 60 0.68 3.35 -13.70
N PHE A 61 0.18 4.49 -13.19
CA PHE A 61 0.57 5.02 -11.89
C PHE A 61 0.24 4.03 -10.77
N ALA A 62 -0.98 3.51 -10.75
CA ALA A 62 -1.44 2.56 -9.74
C ALA A 62 -0.61 1.26 -9.78
N GLU A 63 -0.37 0.71 -10.97
CA GLU A 63 0.44 -0.50 -11.15
C GLU A 63 1.88 -0.29 -10.67
N MET A 64 2.51 0.83 -11.03
CA MET A 64 3.86 1.15 -10.61
C MET A 64 3.99 1.34 -9.10
N PHE A 65 3.07 2.09 -8.48
CA PHE A 65 3.06 2.27 -7.02
C PHE A 65 2.85 0.93 -6.31
N ASN A 66 1.85 0.16 -6.76
CA ASN A 66 1.55 -1.15 -6.18
C ASN A 66 2.75 -2.09 -6.30
N LYS A 67 3.47 -2.06 -7.44
CA LYS A 67 4.67 -2.87 -7.60
C LYS A 67 5.78 -2.45 -6.66
N GLN A 68 5.97 -1.15 -6.44
CA GLN A 68 6.94 -0.67 -5.45
C GLN A 68 6.55 -1.12 -4.03
N GLN A 69 5.27 -1.03 -3.66
CA GLN A 69 4.76 -1.50 -2.37
C GLN A 69 4.98 -3.01 -2.19
N GLU A 70 4.65 -3.84 -3.17
CA GLU A 70 4.91 -5.30 -3.14
C GLU A 70 6.41 -5.60 -2.90
N ASN A 71 7.30 -4.89 -3.58
CA ASN A 71 8.73 -5.07 -3.37
C ASN A 71 9.16 -4.60 -1.97
N TYR A 72 8.58 -3.53 -1.44
CA TYR A 72 8.84 -3.08 -0.07
C TYR A 72 8.37 -4.10 0.98
N GLU A 73 7.18 -4.65 0.81
CA GLU A 73 6.65 -5.72 1.67
C GLU A 73 7.55 -6.96 1.63
N CYS A 74 7.97 -7.38 0.43
CA CYS A 74 8.94 -8.47 0.26
C CYS A 74 10.26 -8.17 0.97
N MET A 75 10.82 -6.96 0.80
CA MET A 75 12.06 -6.55 1.47
C MET A 75 11.94 -6.66 3.00
N ARG A 76 10.84 -6.17 3.58
CA ARG A 76 10.55 -6.26 5.02
C ARG A 76 10.38 -7.71 5.46
N GLU A 77 9.66 -8.51 4.70
CA GLU A 77 9.47 -9.94 4.98
C GLU A 77 10.81 -10.67 5.02
N LYS A 78 11.66 -10.50 4.00
CA LYS A 78 12.97 -11.17 3.95
C LYS A 78 13.90 -10.74 5.07
N LEU A 79 13.87 -9.48 5.49
CA LEU A 79 14.59 -9.03 6.69
C LEU A 79 14.05 -9.72 7.94
N ASN A 80 12.73 -9.75 8.13
CA ASN A 80 12.11 -10.40 9.27
C ASN A 80 12.42 -11.90 9.31
N THR A 81 12.41 -12.60 8.16
CA THR A 81 12.79 -14.01 8.08
C THR A 81 14.22 -14.24 8.56
N LEU A 82 15.18 -13.37 8.18
CA LEU A 82 16.55 -13.45 8.69
C LEU A 82 16.61 -13.28 10.20
N MET A 83 15.90 -12.28 10.72
CA MET A 83 15.85 -12.01 12.16
C MET A 83 15.32 -13.20 12.94
N HIS A 84 14.23 -13.83 12.46
CA HIS A 84 13.65 -15.00 13.10
C HIS A 84 14.58 -16.23 13.02
N HIS A 85 15.22 -16.46 11.87
CA HIS A 85 16.09 -17.63 11.69
C HIS A 85 17.33 -17.61 12.60
N TYR A 86 17.85 -16.43 12.92
CA TYR A 86 19.07 -16.28 13.74
C TYR A 86 18.80 -15.68 15.13
N LEU A 87 17.52 -15.62 15.54
CA LEU A 87 17.09 -15.09 16.83
C LEU A 87 17.66 -13.69 17.12
N CYS A 88 17.75 -12.85 16.09
CA CYS A 88 18.15 -11.46 16.23
C CYS A 88 17.06 -10.69 16.99
N VAL A 89 17.43 -9.59 17.65
CA VAL A 89 16.45 -8.73 18.31
C VAL A 89 15.45 -8.22 17.26
N PRO A 90 14.13 -8.17 17.54
CA PRO A 90 13.18 -7.59 16.60
C PRO A 90 13.57 -6.17 16.20
N ASP A 91 13.43 -5.83 14.92
CA ASP A 91 13.85 -4.56 14.34
C ASP A 91 15.36 -4.24 14.49
N SER A 92 16.18 -5.26 14.78
CA SER A 92 17.65 -5.14 14.74
C SER A 92 18.18 -4.87 13.34
N SER A 93 19.43 -4.43 13.28
CA SER A 93 20.15 -4.20 12.03
C SER A 93 20.63 -5.52 11.41
N LEU A 94 20.83 -5.56 10.09
CA LEU A 94 21.41 -6.73 9.40
C LEU A 94 22.78 -7.12 9.99
N SER A 95 23.52 -6.16 10.56
CA SER A 95 24.81 -6.37 11.22
C SER A 95 24.73 -7.34 12.40
N GLU A 96 23.68 -7.25 13.21
CA GLU A 96 23.47 -8.15 14.37
C GLU A 96 23.19 -9.56 13.88
N CYS A 97 22.33 -9.70 12.88
CA CYS A 97 22.06 -10.99 12.27
C CYS A 97 23.31 -11.60 11.63
N LEU A 98 24.15 -10.80 10.97
CA LEU A 98 25.41 -11.28 10.40
C LEU A 98 26.40 -11.76 11.48
N GLN A 99 26.42 -11.11 12.65
CA GLN A 99 27.22 -11.58 13.78
C GLN A 99 26.71 -12.92 14.31
N GLN A 100 25.40 -13.06 14.48
CA GLN A 100 24.81 -14.33 14.94
C GLN A 100 25.05 -15.47 13.95
N MET A 101 24.93 -15.20 12.64
CA MET A 101 25.29 -16.15 11.58
C MET A 101 26.74 -16.66 11.74
N LYS A 102 27.69 -15.76 12.01
CA LYS A 102 29.10 -16.10 12.19
C LYS A 102 29.37 -16.89 13.48
N VAL A 103 28.62 -16.62 14.55
CA VAL A 103 28.71 -17.39 15.80
C VAL A 103 28.16 -18.80 15.61
N GLU A 104 26.98 -18.94 15.02
CA GLU A 104 26.33 -20.23 14.79
C GLU A 104 27.11 -21.11 13.81
N HIS A 105 27.74 -20.50 12.80
CA HIS A 105 28.50 -21.18 11.76
C HIS A 105 29.99 -20.81 11.78
N TYR A 106 30.63 -20.86 12.95
CA TYR A 106 32.01 -20.43 13.18
C TYR A 106 33.07 -21.14 12.30
N ASN A 107 32.76 -22.34 11.79
CA ASN A 107 33.61 -23.10 10.88
C ASN A 107 33.48 -22.67 9.41
N HIS A 108 32.63 -21.69 9.10
CA HIS A 108 32.43 -21.15 7.76
C HIS A 108 32.83 -19.68 7.72
N GLN A 109 33.49 -19.29 6.63
CA GLN A 109 33.77 -17.89 6.38
C GLN A 109 32.56 -17.24 5.72
N ILE A 110 31.84 -16.41 6.48
CA ILE A 110 30.64 -15.71 6.02
C ILE A 110 30.97 -14.24 5.75
N ILE A 111 30.79 -13.80 4.51
CA ILE A 111 31.10 -12.45 4.06
C ILE A 111 29.92 -11.89 3.27
N LEU A 112 29.47 -10.69 3.62
CA LEU A 112 28.56 -9.94 2.79
C LEU A 112 29.35 -9.23 1.68
N GLN A 113 28.87 -9.31 0.45
CA GLN A 113 29.50 -8.69 -0.72
C GLN A 113 28.54 -7.70 -1.35
N LEU A 114 29.06 -6.58 -1.82
CA LEU A 114 28.34 -5.58 -2.59
C LEU A 114 29.07 -5.31 -3.92
N LYS A 115 28.34 -5.40 -5.03
CA LYS A 115 28.81 -5.13 -6.39
C LYS A 115 27.78 -4.24 -7.09
N GLY A 116 28.03 -2.94 -7.15
CA GLY A 116 27.04 -1.99 -7.63
C GLY A 116 25.80 -2.00 -6.74
N TYR A 117 24.63 -2.28 -7.32
CA TYR A 117 23.36 -2.45 -6.59
C TYR A 117 23.03 -3.90 -6.26
N ASP A 118 23.95 -4.83 -6.48
CA ASP A 118 23.75 -6.24 -6.19
C ASP A 118 24.57 -6.63 -4.95
N PHE A 119 23.88 -7.13 -3.92
CA PHE A 119 24.52 -7.69 -2.74
C PHE A 119 24.16 -9.15 -2.51
N SER A 120 25.07 -9.88 -1.89
CA SER A 120 24.95 -11.31 -1.69
C SER A 120 25.76 -11.78 -0.49
N LEU A 121 25.36 -12.91 0.09
CA LEU A 121 26.13 -13.58 1.13
C LEU A 121 27.05 -14.64 0.51
N ALA A 122 28.36 -14.41 0.59
CA ALA A 122 29.36 -15.39 0.24
C ALA A 122 29.69 -16.27 1.45
N VAL A 123 29.72 -17.58 1.22
CA VAL A 123 30.13 -18.58 2.20
C VAL A 123 31.29 -19.37 1.57
N THR A 124 32.51 -19.14 2.05
CA THR A 124 33.70 -19.91 1.63
C THR A 124 33.76 -21.20 2.46
N PRO A 125 34.10 -22.35 1.85
CA PRO A 125 33.80 -23.65 2.45
C PRO A 125 34.69 -23.98 3.65
N GLY A 126 34.05 -24.49 4.71
CA GLY A 126 34.40 -25.82 5.20
C GLY A 126 33.58 -26.85 4.41
N ASP A 127 34.09 -28.08 4.24
CA ASP A 127 33.55 -29.22 3.49
C ASP A 127 32.22 -29.04 2.73
N SER A 128 31.10 -28.85 3.44
CA SER A 128 29.76 -28.64 2.88
C SER A 128 29.03 -27.47 3.55
N VAL A 129 28.44 -26.57 2.76
CA VAL A 129 27.60 -25.46 3.27
C VAL A 129 26.31 -26.01 3.91
N PRO A 130 26.03 -25.71 5.19
CA PRO A 130 24.79 -26.07 5.88
C PRO A 130 23.54 -25.57 5.14
N ASP A 131 22.45 -26.33 5.19
CA ASP A 131 21.21 -25.96 4.50
C ASP A 131 20.62 -24.65 5.01
N LYS A 132 20.77 -24.35 6.32
CA LYS A 132 20.38 -23.06 6.89
C LYS A 132 21.11 -21.89 6.23
N LEU A 133 22.41 -22.05 5.95
CA LEU A 133 23.19 -21.03 5.23
C LEU A 133 22.77 -20.92 3.76
N LYS A 134 22.47 -22.02 3.07
CA LYS A 134 21.93 -21.95 1.70
C LYS A 134 20.61 -21.19 1.63
N GLN A 135 19.69 -21.46 2.56
CA GLN A 135 18.43 -20.73 2.68
C GLN A 135 18.67 -19.24 2.96
N THR A 136 19.66 -18.93 3.80
CA THR A 136 20.07 -17.55 4.10
C THR A 136 20.61 -16.83 2.87
N GLN A 137 21.41 -17.52 2.05
CA GLN A 137 21.92 -16.97 0.78
C GLN A 137 20.78 -16.64 -0.18
N GLU A 138 19.80 -17.53 -0.34
CA GLU A 138 18.63 -17.26 -1.20
C GLU A 138 17.77 -16.11 -0.63
N ASN A 139 17.55 -16.09 0.68
CA ASN A 139 16.81 -15.01 1.32
C ASN A 139 17.50 -13.63 1.14
N ILE A 140 18.83 -13.57 1.27
CA ILE A 140 19.60 -12.33 1.02
C ILE A 140 19.54 -11.92 -0.46
N LYS A 141 19.50 -12.89 -1.38
CA LYS A 141 19.33 -12.63 -2.81
C LYS A 141 17.95 -12.04 -3.13
N GLU A 142 16.88 -12.61 -2.58
CA GLU A 142 15.52 -12.07 -2.73
C GLU A 142 15.40 -10.68 -2.08
N LEU A 143 16.01 -10.50 -0.90
CA LEU A 143 16.09 -9.20 -0.23
C LEU A 143 16.78 -8.15 -1.11
N CYS A 144 17.89 -8.50 -1.75
CA CYS A 144 18.60 -7.64 -2.69
C CYS A 144 17.73 -7.27 -3.90
N GLN A 145 17.08 -8.25 -4.52
CA GLN A 145 16.21 -8.03 -5.68
C GLN A 145 15.06 -7.07 -5.33
N ALA A 146 14.43 -7.26 -4.17
CA ALA A 146 13.36 -6.40 -3.68
C ALA A 146 13.86 -4.96 -3.46
N ALA A 147 14.97 -4.77 -2.72
CA ALA A 147 15.56 -3.46 -2.48
C ALA A 147 15.95 -2.74 -3.78
N LYS A 148 16.56 -3.46 -4.73
CA LYS A 148 16.93 -2.95 -6.06
C LYS A 148 15.70 -2.48 -6.84
N ALA A 149 14.64 -3.28 -6.84
CA ALA A 149 13.40 -2.95 -7.53
C ALA A 149 12.77 -1.66 -6.97
N ILE A 150 12.72 -1.49 -5.65
CA ILE A 150 12.18 -0.28 -4.99
C ILE A 150 12.93 0.98 -5.45
N VAL A 151 14.27 0.94 -5.42
CA VAL A 151 15.12 2.07 -5.82
C VAL A 151 14.95 2.38 -7.31
N SER A 152 14.89 1.34 -8.16
CA SER A 152 14.77 1.50 -9.61
C SER A 152 13.45 2.14 -10.06
N LEU A 153 12.33 1.84 -9.39
CA LEU A 153 11.02 2.38 -9.71
C LEU A 153 10.85 3.85 -9.25
N GLY A 154 11.67 4.28 -8.29
CA GLY A 154 11.53 5.56 -7.60
C GLY A 154 11.44 6.79 -8.51
N PRO A 155 12.42 7.04 -9.40
CA PRO A 155 12.44 8.26 -10.21
C PRO A 155 11.21 8.41 -11.11
N LYS A 156 10.82 7.33 -11.83
CA LYS A 156 9.67 7.37 -12.74
C LYS A 156 8.35 7.52 -11.97
N LEU A 157 8.20 6.83 -10.84
CA LEU A 157 7.00 6.96 -10.01
C LEU A 157 6.86 8.37 -9.43
N GLU A 158 7.97 8.97 -8.98
CA GLU A 158 8.02 10.36 -8.50
C GLU A 158 7.63 11.37 -9.60
N GLU A 159 8.10 11.17 -10.83
CA GLU A 159 7.71 11.99 -11.98
C GLU A 159 6.20 11.92 -12.24
N MET A 160 5.63 10.71 -12.27
CA MET A 160 4.20 10.49 -12.50
C MET A 160 3.33 11.13 -11.40
N ILE A 161 3.70 10.92 -10.13
CA ILE A 161 3.02 11.53 -8.97
C ILE A 161 3.04 13.05 -9.09
N ASN A 162 4.21 13.63 -9.37
CA ASN A 162 4.36 15.07 -9.47
C ASN A 162 3.56 15.64 -10.65
N TRP A 163 3.53 14.97 -11.79
CA TRP A 163 2.73 15.38 -12.94
C TRP A 163 1.23 15.38 -12.61
N LEU A 164 0.73 14.28 -12.00
CA LEU A 164 -0.68 14.15 -11.62
C LEU A 164 -1.12 15.29 -10.69
N LEU A 165 -0.36 15.53 -9.63
CA LEU A 165 -0.71 16.52 -8.61
C LEU A 165 -0.55 17.97 -9.11
N LYS A 166 0.48 18.27 -9.91
CA LYS A 166 0.67 19.62 -10.47
C LYS A 166 -0.35 19.95 -11.57
N SER A 167 -0.92 18.94 -12.21
CA SER A 167 -1.84 19.12 -13.34
C SER A 167 -3.31 19.13 -12.95
N GLU A 168 -3.65 19.06 -11.64
CA GLU A 168 -5.02 18.90 -11.13
C GLU A 168 -6.07 19.80 -11.82
N GLN A 169 -5.79 21.09 -11.95
CA GLN A 169 -6.71 22.03 -12.60
C GLN A 169 -6.99 21.62 -14.06
N SER A 170 -5.93 21.40 -14.85
CA SER A 170 -6.05 21.00 -16.25
C SER A 170 -6.71 19.63 -16.43
N LEU A 171 -6.48 18.70 -15.50
CA LEU A 171 -7.13 17.39 -15.50
C LEU A 171 -8.63 17.53 -15.22
N THR A 172 -8.99 18.40 -14.28
CA THR A 172 -10.38 18.70 -13.93
C THR A 172 -11.13 19.30 -15.12
N GLU A 173 -10.52 20.26 -15.81
CA GLU A 173 -11.09 20.86 -17.03
C GLU A 173 -11.32 19.81 -18.12
N LYS A 174 -10.33 18.94 -18.38
CA LYS A 174 -10.47 17.84 -19.36
C LYS A 174 -11.58 16.86 -19.01
N VAL A 175 -11.66 16.44 -17.76
CA VAL A 175 -12.68 15.49 -17.29
C VAL A 175 -14.08 16.11 -17.37
N ASN A 176 -14.22 17.40 -17.05
CA ASN A 176 -15.50 18.11 -17.18
C ASN A 176 -15.92 18.29 -18.64
N ALA A 177 -14.97 18.53 -19.55
CA ALA A 177 -15.26 18.68 -20.97
C ALA A 177 -15.73 17.36 -21.64
N GLU A 178 -15.28 16.22 -21.13
CA GLU A 178 -15.67 14.89 -21.63
C GLU A 178 -17.08 14.48 -21.16
N ALA A 179 -17.52 14.98 -20.00
CA ALA A 179 -18.81 14.61 -19.43
C ALA A 179 -19.98 15.14 -20.27
N LYS A 180 -20.88 14.26 -20.69
CA LYS A 180 -22.06 14.61 -21.50
C LYS A 180 -23.24 15.11 -20.68
N THR A 181 -23.24 14.79 -19.38
CA THR A 181 -24.32 15.14 -18.46
C THR A 181 -23.77 15.64 -17.13
N HIS A 182 -24.60 16.37 -16.37
CA HIS A 182 -24.23 16.83 -15.04
C HIS A 182 -23.96 15.67 -14.06
N GLN A 183 -24.73 14.59 -14.16
CA GLN A 183 -24.51 13.39 -13.35
C GLN A 183 -23.17 12.73 -13.67
N GLU A 184 -22.83 12.64 -14.96
CA GLU A 184 -21.54 12.11 -15.41
C GLU A 184 -20.37 13.00 -14.95
N SER A 185 -20.48 14.32 -15.09
CA SER A 185 -19.46 15.27 -14.60
C SER A 185 -19.23 15.10 -13.09
N THR A 186 -20.31 14.95 -12.31
CA THR A 186 -20.21 14.70 -10.86
C THR A 186 -19.48 13.40 -10.56
N ARG A 187 -19.83 12.30 -11.26
CA ARG A 187 -19.21 10.98 -11.08
C ARG A 187 -17.73 11.00 -11.48
N LEU A 188 -17.41 11.48 -12.67
CA LEU A 188 -16.05 11.50 -13.20
C LEU A 188 -15.15 12.44 -12.38
N GLY A 189 -15.65 13.61 -11.99
CA GLY A 189 -14.95 14.52 -11.08
C GLY A 189 -14.70 13.90 -9.70
N GLY A 190 -15.65 13.12 -9.18
CA GLY A 190 -15.45 12.33 -7.96
C GLY A 190 -14.35 11.27 -8.11
N ASN A 191 -14.29 10.59 -9.25
CA ASN A 191 -13.24 9.61 -9.55
C ASN A 191 -11.87 10.26 -9.67
N LEU A 192 -11.78 11.41 -10.35
CA LEU A 192 -10.54 12.19 -10.46
C LEU A 192 -10.02 12.59 -9.07
N ARG A 193 -10.88 13.11 -8.20
CA ARG A 193 -10.49 13.50 -6.83
C ARG A 193 -9.95 12.33 -6.03
N GLU A 194 -10.56 11.14 -6.11
CA GLU A 194 -10.01 9.97 -5.40
C GLU A 194 -8.65 9.56 -5.99
N ASN A 195 -8.49 9.54 -7.31
CA ASN A 195 -7.20 9.20 -7.91
C ASN A 195 -6.08 10.18 -7.50
N LEU A 196 -6.38 11.49 -7.44
CA LEU A 196 -5.42 12.51 -6.98
C LEU A 196 -5.13 12.39 -5.48
N ARG A 197 -6.10 11.97 -4.68
CA ARG A 197 -5.89 11.64 -3.27
C ARG A 197 -4.94 10.45 -3.11
N GLU A 198 -5.11 9.40 -3.92
CA GLU A 198 -4.19 8.26 -3.92
C GLU A 198 -2.79 8.63 -4.45
N ALA A 199 -2.70 9.54 -5.42
CA ALA A 199 -1.42 10.12 -5.84
C ALA A 199 -0.73 10.91 -4.72
N SER A 200 -1.49 11.66 -3.92
CA SER A 200 -0.98 12.34 -2.72
C SER A 200 -0.47 11.35 -1.68
N ARG A 201 -1.22 10.27 -1.42
CA ARG A 201 -0.77 9.20 -0.51
C ARG A 201 0.51 8.54 -1.02
N ALA A 202 0.60 8.26 -2.32
CA ALA A 202 1.80 7.70 -2.93
C ALA A 202 3.01 8.62 -2.80
N LYS A 203 2.81 9.95 -2.88
CA LYS A 203 3.85 10.96 -2.65
C LYS A 203 4.46 10.88 -1.25
N GLU A 204 3.66 10.52 -0.25
CA GLU A 204 4.12 10.39 1.14
C GLU A 204 4.83 9.05 1.40
N LEU A 205 4.32 7.96 0.82
CA LEU A 205 4.81 6.60 1.08
C LEU A 205 6.01 6.20 0.22
N SER A 206 5.99 6.52 -1.08
CA SER A 206 7.03 6.09 -2.03
C SER A 206 8.44 6.52 -1.61
N PRO A 207 8.68 7.77 -1.15
CA PRO A 207 9.99 8.17 -0.67
C PRO A 207 10.46 7.38 0.57
N ARG A 208 9.55 7.02 1.48
CA ARG A 208 9.88 6.25 2.69
C ARG A 208 10.36 4.85 2.34
N TYR A 209 9.68 4.18 1.40
CA TYR A 209 10.10 2.87 0.90
C TYR A 209 11.50 2.92 0.30
N ARG A 210 11.79 3.95 -0.50
CA ARG A 210 13.12 4.19 -1.07
C ARG A 210 14.17 4.46 0.01
N GLU A 211 13.84 5.27 1.00
CA GLU A 211 14.75 5.61 2.10
C GLU A 211 15.16 4.37 2.89
N GLU A 212 14.22 3.48 3.21
CA GLU A 212 14.52 2.21 3.88
C GLU A 212 15.39 1.28 3.01
N ALA A 213 15.09 1.17 1.72
CA ALA A 213 15.93 0.40 0.80
C ALA A 213 17.36 0.97 0.71
N ILE A 214 17.52 2.29 0.70
CA ILE A 214 18.83 2.97 0.71
C ILE A 214 19.55 2.75 2.03
N LYS A 215 18.86 2.80 3.17
CA LYS A 215 19.43 2.48 4.49
C LYS A 215 19.99 1.06 4.51
N LEU A 216 19.27 0.10 3.95
CA LEU A 216 19.75 -1.28 3.79
C LEU A 216 21.02 -1.34 2.93
N TYR A 217 21.06 -0.66 1.77
CA TYR A 217 22.27 -0.62 0.94
C TYR A 217 23.47 -0.01 1.67
N ASN A 218 23.26 1.08 2.41
CA ASN A 218 24.32 1.72 3.19
C ASN A 218 24.85 0.78 4.28
N GLU A 219 23.96 0.06 4.96
CA GLU A 219 24.35 -0.94 5.95
C GLU A 219 25.17 -2.06 5.30
N VAL A 220 24.67 -2.61 4.18
CA VAL A 220 25.35 -3.65 3.41
C VAL A 220 26.73 -3.19 2.94
N ALA A 221 26.86 -1.94 2.48
CA ALA A 221 28.14 -1.37 2.06
C ALA A 221 29.15 -1.36 3.21
N MET A 222 28.74 -0.86 4.39
CA MET A 222 29.57 -0.87 5.60
C MET A 222 30.00 -2.30 5.97
N LEU A 223 29.07 -3.26 5.95
CA LEU A 223 29.35 -4.66 6.28
C LEU A 223 30.23 -5.38 5.24
N SER A 224 30.20 -4.91 4.00
CA SER A 224 31.04 -5.43 2.90
C SER A 224 32.40 -4.74 2.83
N GLY A 225 32.69 -3.77 3.70
CA GLY A 225 33.92 -2.98 3.66
C GLY A 225 34.00 -1.96 2.53
N VAL A 226 32.88 -1.68 1.86
CA VAL A 226 32.76 -0.63 0.84
C VAL A 226 32.39 0.66 1.57
N LYS A 227 33.21 1.70 1.43
CA LYS A 227 32.84 3.03 1.95
C LYS A 227 31.74 3.63 1.05
N PRO A 228 30.64 4.16 1.62
CA PRO A 228 29.59 4.85 0.86
C PRO A 228 30.12 6.04 0.06
#